data_AF-A0A959HGG2-F1
#
_entry.id   AF-A0A959HGG2-F1
#
_cell.length_a   1.000
_cell.length_b   1.000
_cell.length_c   1.000
_cell.angle_alpha   90.00
_cell.angle_beta   90.00
_cell.angle_gamma   90.00
#
_symmetry.space_group_name_H-M   'P 1'
#
loop_
_entity.id
_entity.type
_entity.pdbx_description
1 polymer ?
#
loop_
_entity_poly.entity_id
_entity_poly.type
_entity_poly.pdbx_seq_one_letter_code
_entity_poly.pdbx_strand_id
1 'polypeptide(L)'
;MQHPPVLFLAFANNPRKPLYTLEKESETIYRLLSPFAKQQRIQIHREPFASIDNITHHLMGHKNGVTLFHYGGHADSQNLFLKDQSANAEGIAHLLAQQKQLKLVFLNGCSTRRQVQLLLKLGVPAVIATSIPINDSGASEFAETFYKAVVSGHTIGEAFSMAAAAVKTKGGQHPQAHRGVGSRNKEKETLPWGLYTNEGSILEETLIPPPRATGRKKNILEDTDLEAGGNAQIGNKTSSEEDYDEMNAVRRSKIKVKGDFRLGDG
;
A
#
# COMPACT_ATOMS: atom_id res chain seq x y z
N MET A 1 -4.88 -5.89 -21.20
CA MET A 1 -5.50 -5.20 -20.04
C MET A 1 -4.64 -5.48 -18.81
N GLN A 2 -4.12 -4.46 -18.13
CA GLN A 2 -3.43 -4.66 -16.86
C GLN A 2 -4.47 -4.98 -15.77
N HIS A 3 -4.32 -6.14 -15.13
CA HIS A 3 -5.16 -6.56 -14.00
C HIS A 3 -4.87 -5.65 -12.80
N PRO A 4 -5.87 -5.34 -11.95
CA PRO A 4 -5.62 -4.58 -10.73
C PRO A 4 -4.57 -5.25 -9.84
N PRO A 5 -3.70 -4.48 -9.16
CA PRO A 5 -2.71 -5.03 -8.24
C PRO A 5 -3.36 -5.85 -7.13
N VAL A 6 -2.77 -6.99 -6.79
CA VAL A 6 -3.27 -7.88 -5.74
C VAL A 6 -2.54 -7.60 -4.42
N LEU A 7 -3.30 -7.25 -3.39
CA LEU A 7 -2.83 -7.15 -2.00
C LEU A 7 -3.20 -8.46 -1.30
N PHE A 8 -2.20 -9.30 -1.04
CA PHE A 8 -2.37 -10.54 -0.28
C PHE A 8 -2.10 -10.27 1.20
N LEU A 9 -3.15 -10.40 2.02
CA LEU A 9 -3.10 -10.27 3.47
C LEU A 9 -3.27 -11.66 4.13
N ALA A 10 -2.19 -12.20 4.70
CA ALA A 10 -2.17 -13.49 5.38
C ALA A 10 -2.04 -13.31 6.90
N PHE A 11 -3.01 -13.85 7.66
CA PHE A 11 -3.01 -13.78 9.11
C PHE A 11 -2.99 -15.19 9.70
N ALA A 12 -2.00 -15.47 10.54
CA ALA A 12 -1.78 -16.78 11.16
C ALA A 12 -1.92 -16.70 12.68
N ASN A 13 -3.17 -16.71 13.17
CA ASN A 13 -3.40 -16.77 14.61
C ASN A 13 -3.22 -18.20 15.12
N ASN A 14 -2.35 -18.40 16.10
CA ASN A 14 -2.13 -19.70 16.71
C ASN A 14 -3.12 -19.91 17.88
N PRO A 15 -4.02 -20.90 17.84
CA PRO A 15 -4.99 -21.13 18.93
C PRO A 15 -4.35 -21.42 20.28
N ARG A 16 -3.14 -21.99 20.31
CA ARG A 16 -2.40 -22.31 21.55
C ARG A 16 -1.66 -21.10 22.14
N LYS A 17 -1.39 -20.08 21.31
CA LYS A 17 -0.72 -18.84 21.71
C LYS A 17 -1.37 -17.68 20.94
N PRO A 18 -2.59 -17.28 21.32
CA PRO A 18 -3.35 -16.31 20.53
C PRO A 18 -2.66 -14.94 20.53
N LEU A 19 -2.68 -14.29 19.37
CA LEU A 19 -2.50 -12.85 19.23
C LEU A 19 -3.90 -12.23 19.23
N TYR A 20 -4.26 -11.59 20.33
CA TYR A 20 -5.61 -11.08 20.57
C TYR A 20 -5.96 -9.87 19.69
N THR A 21 -4.96 -9.11 19.24
CA THR A 21 -5.20 -7.96 18.36
C THR A 21 -5.12 -8.30 16.87
N LEU A 22 -4.68 -9.50 16.50
CA LEU A 22 -4.48 -9.91 15.11
C LEU A 22 -5.78 -9.91 14.30
N GLU A 23 -6.90 -10.35 14.90
CA GLU A 23 -8.21 -10.30 14.25
C GLU A 23 -8.66 -8.85 14.00
N LYS A 24 -8.46 -7.98 15.00
CA LYS A 24 -8.74 -6.55 14.88
C LYS A 24 -7.86 -5.89 13.80
N GLU A 25 -6.57 -6.21 13.76
CA GLU A 25 -5.64 -5.78 12.71
C GLU A 25 -6.18 -6.19 11.33
N SER A 26 -6.47 -7.47 11.16
CA SER A 26 -6.98 -8.04 9.92
C SER A 26 -8.25 -7.36 9.42
N GLU A 27 -9.23 -7.17 10.31
CA GLU A 27 -10.50 -6.53 9.96
C GLU A 27 -10.34 -5.04 9.67
N THR A 28 -9.50 -4.34 10.43
CA THR A 28 -9.24 -2.91 10.23
C THR A 28 -8.58 -2.66 8.89
N ILE A 29 -7.57 -3.45 8.52
CA ILE A 29 -6.90 -3.35 7.22
C ILE A 29 -7.90 -3.66 6.09
N TYR A 30 -8.69 -4.72 6.22
CA TYR A 30 -9.70 -5.08 5.23
C TYR A 30 -10.71 -3.94 5.00
N ARG A 31 -11.22 -3.33 6.08
CA ARG A 31 -12.15 -2.20 6.01
C ARG A 31 -11.54 -0.97 5.33
N LEU A 32 -10.28 -0.64 5.63
CA LEU A 32 -9.57 0.48 5.00
C LEU A 32 -9.41 0.28 3.48
N LEU A 33 -9.10 -0.94 3.05
CA LEU A 33 -8.85 -1.26 1.64
C LEU A 33 -10.14 -1.51 0.84
N SER A 34 -11.23 -1.93 1.49
CA SER A 34 -12.49 -2.31 0.84
C SER A 34 -13.05 -1.28 -0.15
N PRO A 35 -13.03 0.05 0.11
CA PRO A 35 -13.48 1.05 -0.86
C PRO A 35 -12.71 0.98 -2.19
N PHE A 36 -11.40 0.75 -2.14
CA PHE A 36 -10.54 0.71 -3.34
C PHE A 36 -10.73 -0.58 -4.13
N ALA A 37 -11.07 -1.68 -3.45
CA ALA A 37 -11.47 -2.92 -4.11
C ALA A 37 -12.82 -2.77 -4.84
N LYS A 38 -13.80 -2.08 -4.22
CA LYS A 38 -15.09 -1.75 -4.87
C LYS A 38 -14.89 -0.87 -6.11
N GLN A 39 -13.92 0.03 -6.07
CA GLN A 39 -13.51 0.86 -7.22
C GLN A 39 -12.65 0.11 -8.25
N GLN A 40 -12.40 -1.20 -8.07
CA GLN A 40 -11.52 -2.02 -8.92
C GLN A 40 -10.09 -1.48 -9.08
N ARG A 41 -9.62 -0.65 -8.14
CA ARG A 41 -8.25 -0.12 -8.12
C ARG A 41 -7.25 -1.13 -7.60
N ILE A 42 -7.72 -2.06 -6.76
CA ILE A 42 -6.94 -3.16 -6.18
C ILE A 42 -7.81 -4.42 -6.13
N GLN A 43 -7.17 -5.56 -5.97
CA GLN A 43 -7.82 -6.80 -5.52
C GLN A 43 -7.29 -7.15 -4.13
N ILE A 44 -8.18 -7.50 -3.21
CA ILE A 44 -7.81 -7.92 -1.86
C ILE A 44 -7.97 -9.44 -1.79
N HIS A 45 -6.89 -10.13 -1.48
CA HIS A 45 -6.92 -11.54 -1.12
C HIS A 45 -6.59 -11.66 0.37
N ARG A 46 -7.62 -11.85 1.20
CA ARG A 46 -7.49 -11.94 2.66
C ARG A 46 -7.62 -13.39 3.09
N GLU A 47 -6.59 -13.92 3.74
CA GLU A 47 -6.58 -15.23 4.37
C GLU A 47 -6.50 -15.05 5.91
N PRO A 48 -7.64 -15.14 6.62
CA PRO A 48 -7.68 -14.97 8.08
C PRO A 48 -7.11 -16.15 8.87
N PHE A 49 -6.94 -17.32 8.23
CA PHE A 49 -6.44 -18.55 8.85
C PHE A 49 -5.30 -19.15 8.04
N ALA A 50 -4.24 -18.36 7.84
CA ALA A 50 -3.16 -18.69 6.92
C ALA A 50 -2.45 -20.00 7.27
N SER A 51 -2.48 -20.92 6.31
CA SER A 51 -1.72 -22.17 6.26
C SER A 51 -0.63 -22.11 5.18
N ILE A 52 0.31 -23.06 5.21
CA ILE A 52 1.30 -23.23 4.14
C ILE A 52 0.58 -23.48 2.82
N ASP A 53 -0.39 -24.40 2.83
CA ASP A 53 -1.10 -24.83 1.62
C ASP A 53 -1.86 -23.67 0.97
N ASN A 54 -2.57 -22.84 1.76
CA ASN A 54 -3.29 -21.71 1.21
C ASN A 54 -2.32 -20.64 0.69
N ILE A 55 -1.27 -20.30 1.44
CA ILE A 55 -0.28 -19.31 0.98
C ILE A 55 0.39 -19.77 -0.33
N THR A 56 0.86 -21.01 -0.38
CA THR A 56 1.54 -21.56 -1.56
C THR A 56 0.59 -21.63 -2.75
N HIS A 57 -0.64 -22.14 -2.56
CA HIS A 57 -1.68 -22.20 -3.57
C HIS A 57 -1.98 -20.81 -4.16
N HIS A 58 -2.18 -19.80 -3.31
CA HIS A 58 -2.52 -18.45 -3.77
C HIS A 58 -1.35 -17.75 -4.46
N LEU A 59 -0.12 -17.85 -3.92
CA LEU A 59 1.06 -17.28 -4.59
C LEU A 59 1.29 -17.90 -5.97
N MET A 60 1.06 -19.21 -6.13
CA MET A 60 1.14 -19.89 -7.43
C MET A 60 -0.01 -19.51 -8.36
N GLY A 61 -1.23 -19.37 -7.82
CA GLY A 61 -2.44 -19.05 -8.58
C GLY A 61 -2.48 -17.63 -9.14
N HIS A 62 -1.86 -16.67 -8.47
CA HIS A 62 -1.91 -15.25 -8.85
C HIS A 62 -1.02 -14.85 -10.05
N LYS A 63 -0.34 -15.79 -10.73
CA LYS A 63 0.44 -15.57 -11.98
C LYS A 63 1.29 -14.28 -11.97
N ASN A 64 2.00 -14.00 -10.88
CA ASN A 64 2.85 -12.81 -10.68
C ASN A 64 2.09 -11.48 -10.45
N GLY A 65 0.83 -11.56 -10.01
CA GLY A 65 -0.07 -10.43 -9.77
C GLY A 65 0.03 -9.78 -8.39
N VAL A 66 0.71 -10.43 -7.44
CA VAL A 66 0.84 -9.91 -6.06
C VAL A 66 1.76 -8.70 -6.04
N THR A 67 1.25 -7.59 -5.54
CA THR A 67 1.97 -6.30 -5.40
C THR A 67 2.39 -6.04 -3.96
N LEU A 68 1.62 -6.55 -3.00
CA LEU A 68 1.91 -6.48 -1.58
C LEU A 68 1.60 -7.83 -0.95
N PHE A 69 2.53 -8.33 -0.13
CA PHE A 69 2.27 -9.45 0.77
C PHE A 69 2.40 -8.96 2.21
N HIS A 70 1.31 -9.02 2.98
CA HIS A 70 1.29 -8.74 4.41
C HIS A 70 1.15 -10.04 5.17
N TYR A 71 2.04 -10.27 6.12
CA TYR A 71 1.96 -11.37 7.06
C TYR A 71 1.81 -10.83 8.47
N GLY A 72 0.75 -11.24 9.17
CA GLY A 72 0.56 -11.01 10.60
C GLY A 72 0.50 -12.34 11.34
N GLY A 73 1.37 -12.54 12.33
CA GLY A 73 1.42 -13.79 13.08
C GLY A 73 2.70 -13.94 13.91
N HIS A 74 2.84 -15.09 14.57
CA HIS A 74 4.10 -15.42 15.24
C HIS A 74 5.18 -15.66 14.19
N ALA A 75 6.37 -15.11 14.40
CA ALA A 75 7.53 -15.36 13.57
C ALA A 75 8.79 -15.48 14.43
N ASP A 76 9.81 -16.12 13.88
CA ASP A 76 11.17 -16.09 14.40
C ASP A 76 12.19 -15.88 13.26
N SER A 77 13.48 -15.99 13.58
CA SER A 77 14.55 -15.74 12.62
C SER A 77 14.58 -16.71 11.42
N GLN A 78 13.95 -17.88 11.50
CA GLN A 78 13.96 -18.93 10.47
C GLN A 78 12.55 -19.30 9.99
N ASN A 79 11.52 -19.01 10.77
CA ASN A 79 10.18 -19.54 10.56
C ASN A 79 9.12 -18.44 10.55
N LEU A 80 8.11 -18.63 9.69
CA LEU A 80 6.80 -18.02 9.85
C LEU A 80 5.88 -19.10 10.45
N PHE A 81 5.29 -18.84 11.61
CA PHE A 81 4.39 -19.81 12.22
C PHE A 81 3.02 -19.66 11.58
N LEU A 82 2.62 -20.68 10.83
CA LEU A 82 1.30 -20.76 10.20
C LEU A 82 0.39 -21.69 11.01
N LYS A 83 -0.90 -21.73 10.65
CA LYS A 83 -1.91 -22.51 11.37
C LYS A 83 -1.50 -23.98 11.58
N ASP A 84 -0.95 -24.61 10.53
CA ASP A 84 -0.76 -26.06 10.52
C ASP A 84 0.64 -26.52 10.94
N GLN A 85 1.65 -25.63 10.87
CA GLN A 85 3.03 -25.91 11.29
C GLN A 85 3.94 -24.68 11.16
N SER A 86 5.21 -24.85 11.53
CA SER A 86 6.29 -23.96 11.13
C SER A 86 6.45 -23.98 9.60
N ALA A 87 6.28 -22.84 8.94
CA ALA A 87 6.55 -22.69 7.53
C ALA A 87 8.01 -22.32 7.31
N ASN A 88 8.67 -23.04 6.40
CA ASN A 88 10.00 -22.67 5.96
C ASN A 88 9.94 -21.31 5.25
N ALA A 89 10.46 -20.28 5.90
CA ALA A 89 10.45 -18.91 5.38
C ALA A 89 11.20 -18.80 4.05
N GLU A 90 12.16 -19.69 3.77
CA GLU A 90 12.89 -19.74 2.50
C GLU A 90 11.98 -20.11 1.33
N GLY A 91 11.14 -21.14 1.49
CA GLY A 91 10.19 -21.55 0.45
C GLY A 91 9.19 -20.45 0.10
N ILE A 92 8.65 -19.77 1.11
CA ILE A 92 7.75 -18.62 0.92
C ILE A 92 8.49 -17.45 0.25
N ALA A 93 9.73 -17.15 0.68
CA ALA A 93 10.53 -16.09 0.06
C ALA A 93 10.79 -16.35 -1.43
N HIS A 94 11.06 -17.60 -1.82
CA HIS A 94 11.19 -17.98 -3.24
C HIS A 94 9.90 -17.77 -4.03
N LEU A 95 8.74 -18.14 -3.47
CA LEU A 95 7.44 -17.92 -4.13
C LEU A 95 7.09 -16.44 -4.26
N LEU A 96 7.40 -15.63 -3.25
CA LEU A 96 7.24 -14.17 -3.29
C LEU A 96 8.16 -13.55 -4.34
N ALA A 97 9.41 -13.99 -4.44
CA ALA A 97 10.35 -13.48 -5.44
C ALA A 97 9.93 -13.77 -6.89
N GLN A 98 9.08 -14.78 -7.14
CA GLN A 98 8.50 -14.98 -8.47
C GLN A 98 7.44 -13.93 -8.84
N GLN A 99 6.89 -13.20 -7.87
CA GLN A 99 5.85 -12.21 -8.11
C GLN A 99 6.46 -10.93 -8.71
N LYS A 100 6.50 -10.87 -10.04
CA LYS A 100 7.11 -9.75 -10.80
C LYS A 100 6.56 -8.35 -10.51
N GLN A 101 5.34 -8.26 -9.98
CA GLN A 101 4.72 -6.98 -9.61
C GLN A 101 4.86 -6.66 -8.12
N LEU A 102 5.55 -7.49 -7.34
CA LEU A 102 5.72 -7.34 -5.91
C LEU A 102 6.56 -6.10 -5.63
N LYS A 103 5.99 -5.16 -4.88
CA LYS A 103 6.68 -3.95 -4.43
C LYS A 103 7.13 -4.07 -2.98
N LEU A 104 6.30 -4.70 -2.16
CA LEU A 104 6.51 -4.72 -0.71
C LEU A 104 6.12 -6.07 -0.10
N VAL A 105 6.98 -6.56 0.78
CA VAL A 105 6.67 -7.61 1.75
C VAL A 105 6.63 -7.00 3.15
N PHE A 106 5.52 -7.10 3.84
CA PHE A 106 5.37 -6.62 5.22
C PHE A 106 5.24 -7.82 6.17
N LEU A 107 6.33 -8.13 6.87
CA LEU A 107 6.40 -9.16 7.90
C LEU A 107 6.11 -8.56 9.28
N ASN A 108 4.82 -8.50 9.64
CA ASN A 108 4.35 -8.02 10.93
C ASN A 108 4.35 -9.14 12.00
N GLY A 109 5.55 -9.65 12.28
CA GLY A 109 5.81 -10.66 13.30
C GLY A 109 7.20 -10.48 13.89
N CYS A 110 7.47 -11.10 15.04
CA CYS A 110 8.70 -10.91 15.80
C CYS A 110 9.96 -11.42 15.05
N SER A 111 11.05 -10.64 15.13
CA SER A 111 12.44 -11.08 14.85
C SER A 111 12.69 -11.70 13.46
N THR A 112 12.30 -10.99 12.39
CA THR A 112 12.36 -11.46 10.99
C THR A 112 13.60 -11.02 10.21
N ARG A 113 14.65 -10.50 10.88
CA ARG A 113 15.84 -9.90 10.23
C ARG A 113 16.59 -10.82 9.25
N ARG A 114 16.70 -12.12 9.52
CA ARG A 114 17.34 -13.06 8.58
C ARG A 114 16.48 -13.27 7.33
N GLN A 115 15.15 -13.27 7.48
CA GLN A 115 14.22 -13.39 6.36
C GLN A 115 14.32 -12.17 5.43
N VAL A 116 14.52 -10.97 5.98
CA VAL A 116 14.79 -9.75 5.20
C VAL A 116 15.97 -9.93 4.26
N GLN A 117 17.10 -10.44 4.76
CA GLN A 117 18.31 -10.61 3.94
C GLN A 117 18.07 -11.56 2.77
N LEU A 118 17.34 -12.66 3.02
CA LEU A 118 16.98 -13.61 1.96
C LEU A 118 16.05 -12.97 0.93
N LEU A 119 14.97 -12.31 1.36
CA LEU A 119 14.01 -11.65 0.47
C LEU A 119 14.71 -10.62 -0.43
N LEU A 120 15.55 -9.77 0.15
CA LEU A 120 16.34 -8.79 -0.61
C LEU A 120 17.31 -9.46 -1.59
N LYS A 121 17.99 -10.54 -1.17
CA LYS A 121 18.90 -11.31 -2.05
C LYS A 121 18.16 -11.93 -3.23
N LEU A 122 16.90 -12.33 -3.03
CA LEU A 122 16.04 -12.89 -4.08
C LEU A 122 15.39 -11.82 -4.97
N GLY A 123 15.67 -10.53 -4.74
CA GLY A 123 15.18 -9.43 -5.58
C GLY A 123 13.84 -8.85 -5.16
N VAL A 124 13.34 -9.15 -3.95
CA VAL A 124 12.16 -8.45 -3.41
C VAL A 124 12.51 -6.97 -3.22
N PRO A 125 11.74 -6.02 -3.81
CA PRO A 125 12.15 -4.61 -3.84
C PRO A 125 12.22 -3.97 -2.46
N ALA A 126 11.17 -4.14 -1.64
CA ALA A 126 11.15 -3.62 -0.27
C ALA A 126 10.59 -4.64 0.72
N VAL A 127 11.10 -4.59 1.95
CA VAL A 127 10.64 -5.40 3.07
C VAL A 127 10.46 -4.52 4.31
N ILE A 128 9.28 -4.56 4.92
CA ILE A 128 9.05 -4.07 6.29
C ILE A 128 9.09 -5.28 7.22
N ALA A 129 9.89 -5.20 8.27
CA ALA A 129 10.13 -6.32 9.17
C ALA A 129 10.58 -5.83 10.54
N THR A 130 10.46 -6.68 11.57
CA THR A 130 10.95 -6.35 12.91
C THR A 130 12.32 -6.92 13.22
N SER A 131 13.16 -6.16 13.93
CA SER A 131 14.48 -6.59 14.38
C SER A 131 14.53 -7.07 15.82
N ILE A 132 13.51 -6.75 16.62
CA ILE A 132 13.35 -7.16 18.02
C ILE A 132 11.92 -7.63 18.27
N PRO A 133 11.65 -8.36 19.36
CA PRO A 133 10.29 -8.70 19.77
C PRO A 133 9.43 -7.44 19.92
N ILE A 134 8.18 -7.55 19.48
CA ILE A 134 7.15 -6.51 19.59
C ILE A 134 5.97 -7.04 20.40
N ASN A 135 5.22 -6.15 21.04
CA ASN A 135 3.93 -6.52 21.60
C ASN A 135 2.85 -6.53 20.50
N ASP A 136 1.80 -7.32 20.74
CA ASP A 136 0.69 -7.54 19.81
C ASP A 136 -0.02 -6.23 19.46
N SER A 137 -0.34 -5.40 20.46
CA SER A 137 -1.02 -4.11 20.25
C SER A 137 -0.22 -3.12 19.40
N GLY A 138 1.10 -3.06 19.60
CA GLY A 138 2.01 -2.24 18.80
C GLY A 138 2.11 -2.73 17.36
N ALA A 139 2.05 -4.05 17.14
CA ALA A 139 1.96 -4.64 15.80
C ALA A 139 0.70 -4.20 15.07
N SER A 140 -0.45 -4.33 15.73
CA SER A 140 -1.74 -3.93 15.17
C SER A 140 -1.78 -2.43 14.89
N GLU A 141 -1.26 -1.58 15.79
CA GLU A 141 -1.24 -0.14 15.61
C GLU A 141 -0.32 0.31 14.47
N PHE A 142 0.89 -0.25 14.38
CA PHE A 142 1.82 0.08 13.32
C PHE A 142 1.19 -0.25 11.96
N ALA A 143 0.62 -1.45 11.81
CA ALA A 143 -0.05 -1.85 10.59
C ALA A 143 -1.26 -0.97 10.28
N GLU A 144 -2.12 -0.68 11.25
CA GLU A 144 -3.28 0.22 11.06
C GLU A 144 -2.83 1.60 10.56
N THR A 145 -1.78 2.17 11.14
CA THR A 145 -1.28 3.49 10.74
C THR A 145 -0.65 3.47 9.35
N PHE A 146 0.13 2.42 9.05
CA PHE A 146 0.70 2.21 7.73
C PHE A 146 -0.39 2.15 6.67
N TYR A 147 -1.43 1.33 6.87
CA TYR A 147 -2.51 1.20 5.89
C TYR A 147 -3.39 2.45 5.80
N LYS A 148 -3.57 3.23 6.89
CA LYS A 148 -4.20 4.55 6.82
C LYS A 148 -3.44 5.48 5.88
N ALA A 149 -2.12 5.54 6.01
CA ALA A 149 -1.30 6.36 5.12
C ALA A 149 -1.37 5.87 3.66
N VAL A 150 -1.33 4.55 3.43
CA VAL A 150 -1.47 3.95 2.09
C VAL A 150 -2.79 4.35 1.42
N VAL A 151 -3.92 4.27 2.14
CA VAL A 151 -5.22 4.65 1.58
C VAL A 151 -5.38 6.15 1.38
N SER A 152 -4.61 6.97 2.11
CA SER A 152 -4.51 8.42 1.89
C SER A 152 -3.63 8.80 0.70
N GLY A 153 -3.05 7.84 0.00
CA GLY A 153 -2.25 8.08 -1.21
C GLY A 153 -0.77 8.32 -0.96
N HIS A 154 -0.28 8.07 0.25
CA HIS A 154 1.15 8.18 0.57
C HIS A 154 1.98 7.08 -0.10
N THR A 155 3.25 7.41 -0.36
CA THR A 155 4.23 6.44 -0.87
C THR A 155 4.58 5.39 0.19
N ILE A 156 5.23 4.29 -0.20
CA ILE A 156 5.69 3.25 0.74
C ILE A 156 6.59 3.86 1.83
N GLY A 157 7.52 4.75 1.44
CA GLY A 157 8.44 5.42 2.36
C GLY A 157 7.73 6.37 3.33
N GLU A 158 6.78 7.16 2.84
CA GLU A 158 5.95 8.06 3.65
C GLU A 158 5.08 7.26 4.63
N ALA A 159 4.38 6.23 4.14
CA ALA A 159 3.49 5.40 4.96
C ALA A 159 4.25 4.70 6.09
N PHE A 160 5.45 4.18 5.80
CA PHE A 160 6.33 3.63 6.83
C PHE A 160 6.76 4.69 7.85
N SER A 161 7.18 5.87 7.38
CA SER A 161 7.65 6.96 8.24
C SER A 161 6.55 7.44 9.20
N MET A 162 5.31 7.54 8.72
CA MET A 162 4.15 7.89 9.52
C MET A 162 3.82 6.81 10.57
N ALA A 163 3.82 5.53 10.18
CA ALA A 163 3.59 4.43 11.11
C ALA A 163 4.65 4.37 12.21
N ALA A 164 5.91 4.54 11.82
CA ALA A 164 7.04 4.59 12.73
C ALA A 164 6.94 5.78 13.70
N ALA A 165 6.54 6.96 13.22
CA ALA A 165 6.32 8.14 14.04
C ALA A 165 5.14 8.00 15.02
N ALA A 166 4.06 7.31 14.62
CA ALA A 166 2.91 7.07 15.48
C ALA A 166 3.27 6.17 16.67
N VAL A 167 3.95 5.05 16.41
CA VAL A 167 4.47 4.16 17.46
C VAL A 167 5.45 4.91 18.37
N LYS A 168 6.30 5.77 17.80
CA LYS A 168 7.23 6.58 18.56
C LYS A 168 6.52 7.54 19.53
N THR A 169 5.50 8.25 19.03
CA THR A 169 4.73 9.24 19.80
C THR A 169 4.08 8.63 21.04
N LYS A 170 3.71 7.35 20.98
CA LYS A 170 3.11 6.62 22.12
C LYS A 170 4.12 5.98 23.07
N GLY A 171 5.43 6.22 22.89
CA GLY A 171 6.50 5.71 23.76
C GLY A 171 7.47 4.72 23.09
N GLY A 172 7.40 4.54 21.77
CA GLY A 172 8.38 3.75 21.01
C GLY A 172 9.68 4.52 20.72
N GLN A 173 10.81 3.82 20.64
CA GLN A 173 12.12 4.40 20.29
C GLN A 173 12.19 4.83 18.80
N HIS A 174 13.31 5.41 18.34
CA HIS A 174 13.40 6.27 17.13
C HIS A 174 13.39 5.58 15.73
N PRO A 175 12.59 6.11 14.78
CA PRO A 175 12.83 6.30 13.36
C PRO A 175 14.16 5.96 12.66
N GLN A 176 14.44 4.79 12.08
CA GLN A 176 15.53 4.72 11.07
C GLN A 176 15.16 3.89 9.84
N ALA A 177 15.24 4.52 8.67
CA ALA A 177 15.26 3.85 7.38
C ALA A 177 16.71 3.47 7.05
N HIS A 178 16.98 2.20 6.76
CA HIS A 178 18.33 1.74 6.41
C HIS A 178 18.48 1.63 4.88
N ARG A 179 19.48 2.32 4.32
CA ARG A 179 19.95 2.10 2.94
C ARG A 179 21.22 1.24 2.98
N GLY A 180 21.16 0.04 2.43
CA GLY A 180 22.30 -0.87 2.27
C GLY A 180 22.64 -1.73 3.49
N VAL A 181 22.81 -3.04 3.29
CA VAL A 181 23.30 -4.00 4.29
C VAL A 181 24.83 -3.95 4.31
N GLY A 182 25.40 -2.88 4.88
CA GLY A 182 26.85 -2.70 4.82
C GLY A 182 27.39 -1.50 5.59
N SER A 183 27.07 -1.35 6.87
CA SER A 183 27.95 -0.56 7.76
C SER A 183 27.78 -0.99 9.21
N ARG A 184 28.89 -1.41 9.83
CA ARG A 184 29.01 -1.61 11.27
C ARG A 184 29.04 -0.24 11.92
N ASN A 185 27.94 0.17 12.57
CA ASN A 185 28.01 1.15 13.65
C ASN A 185 27.16 0.68 14.82
N LYS A 186 27.84 0.49 15.96
CA LYS A 186 27.25 0.23 17.28
C LYS A 186 26.76 1.58 17.83
N GLU A 187 25.53 1.98 17.55
CA GLU A 187 24.86 3.03 18.32
C GLU A 187 23.41 2.65 18.63
N LYS A 188 22.98 3.11 19.81
CA LYS A 188 21.94 2.56 20.67
C LYS A 188 20.51 2.65 20.12
N GLU A 189 19.88 1.49 20.23
CA GLU A 189 18.46 1.14 20.41
C GLU A 189 17.41 1.88 19.58
N THR A 190 16.75 1.03 18.83
CA THR A 190 16.43 1.13 17.41
C THR A 190 14.98 0.70 17.34
N LEU A 191 14.14 1.42 16.58
CA LEU A 191 12.75 1.00 16.39
C LEU A 191 12.60 -0.51 16.16
N PRO A 192 11.48 -1.09 16.61
CA PRO A 192 11.24 -2.49 16.34
C PRO A 192 11.12 -2.77 14.85
N TRP A 193 10.52 -1.87 14.07
CA TRP A 193 10.33 -1.99 12.62
C TRP A 193 11.45 -1.29 11.84
N GLY A 194 11.94 -1.97 10.81
CA GLY A 194 12.80 -1.42 9.79
C GLY A 194 12.17 -1.57 8.41
N LEU A 195 12.43 -0.59 7.54
CA LEU A 195 12.17 -0.65 6.11
C LEU A 195 13.49 -0.89 5.38
N TYR A 196 13.56 -2.00 4.65
CA TYR A 196 14.77 -2.46 3.98
C TYR A 196 14.51 -2.55 2.48
N THR A 197 15.45 -2.04 1.68
CA THR A 197 15.39 -2.06 0.21
C THR A 197 16.80 -2.12 -0.38
N ASN A 198 16.93 -2.73 -1.56
CA ASN A 198 18.13 -2.62 -2.40
C ASN A 198 18.06 -1.41 -3.34
N GLU A 199 16.86 -0.94 -3.69
CA GLU A 199 16.61 0.14 -4.64
C GLU A 199 15.75 1.24 -3.98
N GLY A 200 16.31 2.44 -3.81
CA GLY A 200 15.59 3.52 -3.11
C GLY A 200 14.34 4.02 -3.83
N SER A 201 14.25 3.86 -5.15
CA SER A 201 13.13 4.33 -5.99
C SER A 201 11.79 3.68 -5.61
N ILE A 202 11.80 2.42 -5.15
CA ILE A 202 10.56 1.74 -4.74
C ILE A 202 9.85 2.45 -3.58
N LEU A 203 10.59 3.21 -2.77
CA LEU A 203 10.03 3.92 -1.62
C LEU A 203 9.12 5.09 -2.03
N GLU A 204 9.30 5.60 -3.24
CA GLU A 204 8.48 6.68 -3.82
C GLU A 204 7.23 6.15 -4.53
N GLU A 205 7.03 4.83 -4.59
CA GLU A 205 5.86 4.24 -5.21
C GLU A 205 4.67 4.14 -4.25
N THR A 206 3.46 4.25 -4.78
CA THR A 206 2.22 3.94 -4.07
C THR A 206 1.82 2.48 -4.26
N LEU A 207 1.19 1.90 -3.22
CA LEU A 207 0.63 0.55 -3.27
C LEU A 207 -0.76 0.51 -3.89
N ILE A 208 -1.51 1.61 -3.78
CA ILE A 208 -2.81 1.78 -4.43
C ILE A 208 -2.59 2.75 -5.60
N PRO A 209 -2.80 2.30 -6.85
CA PRO A 209 -2.65 3.17 -8.01
C PRO A 209 -3.66 4.31 -7.91
N PRO A 210 -3.35 5.52 -8.40
CA PRO A 210 -4.32 6.61 -8.45
C PRO A 210 -5.59 6.19 -9.20
N PRO A 211 -6.73 6.87 -8.99
CA PRO A 211 -7.92 6.62 -9.80
C PRO A 211 -7.53 6.60 -11.29
N ARG A 212 -7.96 5.57 -12.02
CA ARG A 212 -7.83 5.62 -13.48
C ARG A 212 -8.65 6.80 -13.94
N ALA A 213 -8.01 7.74 -14.65
CA ALA A 213 -8.75 8.78 -15.35
C ALA A 213 -9.82 8.09 -16.21
N THR A 214 -11.09 8.35 -15.93
CA THR A 214 -12.21 7.81 -16.70
C THR A 214 -12.24 8.37 -18.13
N GLY A 215 -11.45 9.41 -18.39
CA GLY A 215 -11.47 10.20 -19.62
C GLY A 215 -12.70 11.10 -19.71
N ARG A 216 -13.53 11.16 -18.66
CA ARG A 216 -14.75 11.95 -18.64
C ARG A 216 -14.39 13.41 -18.44
N LYS A 217 -14.44 14.12 -19.55
CA LYS A 217 -14.27 15.56 -19.67
C LYS A 217 -15.65 16.20 -19.76
N LYS A 218 -15.89 17.29 -19.03
CA LYS A 218 -17.12 18.10 -19.15
C LYS A 218 -16.79 19.55 -19.42
N ASN A 219 -17.53 20.19 -20.32
CA ASN A 219 -17.40 21.62 -20.60
C ASN A 219 -15.94 22.01 -20.93
N ILE A 220 -15.27 21.20 -21.75
CA ILE A 220 -13.89 21.44 -22.19
C ILE A 220 -13.90 22.05 -23.58
N LEU A 221 -13.26 23.21 -23.73
CA LEU A 221 -12.95 23.80 -25.02
C LEU A 221 -11.46 23.53 -25.29
N GLU A 222 -11.14 22.73 -26.30
CA GLU A 222 -9.76 22.34 -26.63
C GLU A 222 -9.55 22.50 -28.14
N ASP A 223 -8.45 23.15 -28.53
CA ASP A 223 -8.05 23.36 -29.93
C ASP A 223 -9.14 23.99 -30.82
N THR A 224 -9.92 24.91 -30.23
CA THR A 224 -11.11 25.53 -30.88
C THR A 224 -11.27 27.00 -30.52
N ASP A 225 -11.59 27.86 -31.48
CA ASP A 225 -11.92 29.27 -31.25
C ASP A 225 -13.45 29.49 -31.16
N LEU A 226 -13.89 30.36 -30.24
CA LEU A 226 -15.30 30.69 -29.98
C LEU A 226 -15.52 32.21 -30.11
N GLU A 227 -16.52 32.61 -30.90
CA GLU A 227 -16.98 34.01 -31.00
C GLU A 227 -18.47 34.12 -30.68
N ALA A 228 -18.85 35.05 -29.81
CA ALA A 228 -20.22 35.27 -29.37
C ALA A 228 -20.60 36.76 -29.38
N GLY A 229 -21.77 37.06 -29.94
CA GLY A 229 -22.29 38.42 -30.09
C GLY A 229 -22.86 39.06 -28.81
N GLY A 230 -22.88 38.33 -27.69
CA GLY A 230 -23.38 38.78 -26.38
C GLY A 230 -22.62 38.08 -25.25
N ASN A 231 -23.31 37.77 -24.14
CA ASN A 231 -22.73 37.05 -23.01
C ASN A 231 -22.56 35.54 -23.33
N ALA A 232 -21.52 34.90 -22.80
CA ALA A 232 -21.32 33.45 -22.89
C ALA A 232 -20.91 32.86 -21.53
N GLN A 233 -21.42 31.66 -21.22
CA GLN A 233 -21.04 30.91 -20.03
C GLN A 233 -20.72 29.45 -20.41
N ILE A 234 -19.60 28.94 -19.90
CA ILE A 234 -19.20 27.53 -20.01
C ILE A 234 -19.22 26.97 -18.58
N GLY A 235 -20.28 26.25 -18.21
CA GLY A 235 -20.49 25.75 -16.86
C GLY A 235 -21.65 24.74 -16.82
N ASN A 236 -21.97 24.19 -15.65
CA ASN A 236 -23.14 23.35 -15.46
C ASN A 236 -24.42 24.17 -15.32
N LYS A 237 -25.49 23.68 -15.94
CA LYS A 237 -26.84 24.20 -15.72
C LYS A 237 -27.49 23.64 -14.44
N THR A 238 -26.97 22.53 -13.91
CA THR A 238 -27.50 21.81 -12.74
C THR A 238 -26.37 21.24 -11.89
N SER A 239 -26.54 21.24 -10.57
CA SER A 239 -25.59 20.75 -9.55
C SER A 239 -25.54 19.22 -9.43
N SER A 240 -25.53 18.49 -10.56
CA SER A 240 -25.32 17.04 -10.51
C SER A 240 -23.84 16.76 -10.27
N GLU A 241 -23.52 16.23 -9.09
CA GLU A 241 -22.20 15.73 -8.69
C GLU A 241 -21.86 14.44 -9.43
N GLU A 242 -21.71 14.51 -10.75
CA GLU A 242 -21.12 13.41 -11.51
C GLU A 242 -19.59 13.51 -11.46
N ASP A 243 -18.94 12.35 -11.32
CA ASP A 243 -17.49 12.21 -11.24
C ASP A 243 -16.86 12.41 -12.63
N TYR A 244 -16.32 13.61 -12.89
CA TYR A 244 -15.56 13.97 -14.09
C TYR A 244 -14.10 14.21 -13.72
N ASP A 245 -13.16 13.71 -14.54
CA ASP A 245 -11.73 13.89 -14.29
C ASP A 245 -11.27 15.32 -14.58
N GLU A 246 -11.99 16.02 -15.46
CA GLU A 246 -11.73 17.40 -15.81
C GLU A 246 -13.04 18.12 -16.14
N MET A 247 -13.20 19.33 -15.62
CA MET A 247 -14.38 20.16 -15.83
C MET A 247 -14.01 21.61 -16.10
N ASN A 248 -14.81 22.28 -16.93
CA ASN A 248 -14.79 23.74 -17.12
C ASN A 248 -13.38 24.27 -17.44
N ALA A 249 -12.75 23.74 -18.50
CA ALA A 249 -11.41 24.13 -18.90
C ALA A 249 -11.38 24.61 -20.36
N VAL A 250 -10.48 25.57 -20.64
CA VAL A 250 -10.22 26.11 -21.97
C VAL A 250 -8.74 25.94 -22.26
N ARG A 251 -8.39 25.24 -23.33
CA ARG A 251 -7.00 24.88 -23.69
C ARG A 251 -6.76 25.14 -25.16
N ARG A 252 -5.67 25.84 -25.49
CA ARG A 252 -5.27 26.07 -26.90
C ARG A 252 -6.43 26.61 -27.76
N SER A 253 -7.20 27.52 -27.17
CA SER A 253 -8.47 28.03 -27.68
C SER A 253 -8.54 29.53 -27.48
N LYS A 254 -9.14 30.28 -28.41
CA LYS A 254 -9.45 31.71 -28.24
C LYS A 254 -10.94 31.91 -28.01
N ILE A 255 -11.29 32.83 -27.11
CA ILE A 255 -12.67 33.19 -26.83
C ILE A 255 -12.84 34.69 -27.05
N LYS A 256 -13.80 35.06 -27.89
CA LYS A 256 -14.17 36.45 -28.20
C LYS A 256 -15.66 36.64 -27.95
N VAL A 257 -15.99 37.35 -26.88
CA VAL A 257 -17.37 37.70 -26.50
C VAL A 257 -17.55 39.21 -26.60
N LYS A 258 -18.72 39.67 -27.06
CA LYS A 258 -19.09 41.09 -27.01
C LYS A 258 -19.64 41.52 -25.65
N GLY A 259 -20.14 40.58 -24.86
CA GLY A 259 -20.59 40.79 -23.47
C GLY A 259 -19.72 40.03 -22.47
N ASP A 260 -20.32 39.57 -21.38
CA ASP A 260 -19.61 38.87 -20.29
C ASP A 260 -19.28 37.42 -20.64
N PHE A 261 -18.09 36.96 -20.28
CA PHE A 261 -17.72 35.54 -20.31
C PHE A 261 -17.57 34.96 -18.89
N ARG A 262 -18.17 33.79 -18.64
CA ARG A 262 -18.01 33.04 -17.38
C ARG A 262 -17.57 31.61 -17.65
N LEU A 263 -16.64 31.11 -16.85
CA LEU A 263 -16.19 29.72 -16.85
C LEU A 263 -16.44 29.11 -15.48
N GLY A 264 -17.26 28.07 -15.42
CA GLY A 264 -17.79 27.49 -14.20
C GLY A 264 -19.15 28.08 -13.78
N ASP A 265 -19.56 27.68 -12.58
CA ASP A 265 -20.88 27.98 -11.99
C ASP A 265 -20.83 29.13 -10.98
N GLY A 266 -19.72 29.88 -10.94
CA GLY A 266 -19.47 31.04 -10.08
C GLY A 266 -19.13 32.30 -10.88
#